data_AF-A0A7S0X3E7-F1
#
_entry.id   AF-A0A7S0X3E7-F1
#
_cell.length_a   1.000
_cell.length_b   1.000
_cell.length_c   1.000
_cell.angle_alpha   90.00
_cell.angle_beta   90.00
_cell.angle_gamma   90.00
#
_symmetry.space_group_name_H-M   'P 1'
#
loop_
_entity.id
_entity.type
_entity.pdbx_description
1 polymer ?
#
loop_
_entity_poly.entity_id
_entity_poly.type
_entity_poly.pdbx_seq_one_letter_code
_entity_poly.pdbx_strand_id
1 'polypeptide(L)'
;KSHYTFNLRDVSRVIEGMTLQKARALQTGMGGAGEHYRLWVHETMRVFYDRLVDDQDRSWILGYIKELTNTHFGQDFNTLFKHLDYDHTGSVDSENLRNCMFGDYMTQEEEADAQGGDRLYDEILDMKTVVHRLEEYLVDYNGMSKSPMNLAIFLYAAEHVSRICRVLKQPGAHMLNVGVGGSGRQSLSRLSAVMM
;
A
#
# COMPACT_ATOMS: atom_id res chain seq x y z
N LYS A 1 3.43 -26.49 1.91
CA LYS A 1 2.68 -25.20 1.91
C LYS A 1 2.02 -25.02 0.54
N SER A 2 0.81 -25.55 0.31
CA SER A 2 0.17 -25.59 -1.02
C SER A 2 -0.33 -24.22 -1.54
N HIS A 3 -0.44 -23.22 -0.67
CA HIS A 3 -0.89 -21.87 -1.01
C HIS A 3 0.22 -20.96 -1.56
N TYR A 4 1.49 -21.39 -1.53
CA TYR A 4 2.62 -20.66 -2.10
C TYR A 4 2.81 -21.03 -3.58
N THR A 5 1.81 -20.71 -4.41
CA THR A 5 1.93 -20.88 -5.86
C THR A 5 2.37 -19.55 -6.47
N PHE A 6 3.56 -19.53 -7.06
CA PHE A 6 4.12 -18.37 -7.76
C PHE A 6 4.30 -18.69 -9.24
N ASN A 7 3.97 -17.75 -10.11
CA ASN A 7 4.17 -17.87 -11.56
C ASN A 7 4.48 -16.51 -12.21
N LEU A 8 4.72 -16.49 -13.52
CA LEU A 8 5.10 -15.28 -14.25
C LEU A 8 4.08 -14.12 -14.14
N ARG A 9 2.80 -14.42 -13.88
CA ARG A 9 1.79 -13.38 -13.65
C ARG A 9 2.06 -12.57 -12.39
N ASP A 10 2.74 -13.16 -11.40
CA ASP A 10 3.13 -12.43 -10.19
C ASP A 10 4.17 -11.36 -10.49
N VAL A 11 5.12 -11.66 -11.37
CA VAL A 11 6.08 -10.65 -11.87
C VAL A 11 5.33 -9.55 -12.62
N SER A 12 4.39 -9.90 -13.51
CA SER A 12 3.55 -8.91 -14.20
C SER A 12 2.77 -8.02 -13.23
N ARG A 13 2.22 -8.56 -12.15
CA ARG A 13 1.48 -7.78 -11.13
C ARG A 13 2.34 -6.78 -10.37
N VAL A 14 3.63 -7.08 -10.16
CA VAL A 14 4.58 -6.11 -9.59
C VAL A 14 4.76 -4.95 -10.56
N ILE A 15 5.02 -5.25 -11.84
CA ILE A 15 5.20 -4.23 -12.87
C ILE A 15 3.93 -3.39 -13.05
N GLU A 16 2.75 -4.02 -13.12
CA GLU A 16 1.45 -3.33 -13.18
C GLU A 16 1.25 -2.41 -11.98
N GLY A 17 1.62 -2.84 -10.78
CA GLY A 17 1.60 -2.02 -9.57
C GLY A 17 2.51 -0.81 -9.68
N MET A 18 3.74 -1.00 -10.19
CA MET A 18 4.67 0.10 -10.40
C MET A 18 4.15 1.13 -11.42
N THR A 19 3.41 0.68 -12.44
CA THR A 19 2.82 1.57 -13.45
C THR A 19 1.65 2.42 -12.94
N LEU A 20 1.14 2.17 -11.73
CA LEU A 20 0.13 3.04 -11.11
C LEU A 20 0.72 4.42 -10.79
N GLN A 21 2.00 4.48 -10.44
CA GLN A 21 2.69 5.74 -10.16
C GLN A 21 3.09 6.43 -11.46
N LYS A 22 2.48 7.58 -11.72
CA LYS A 22 2.74 8.38 -12.94
C LYS A 22 4.05 9.13 -12.82
N ALA A 23 4.73 9.35 -13.96
CA ALA A 23 5.99 10.11 -13.99
C ALA A 23 5.88 11.53 -13.40
N ARG A 24 4.70 12.16 -13.47
CA ARG A 24 4.44 13.46 -12.83
C ARG A 24 4.42 13.39 -11.29
N ALA A 25 4.00 12.27 -10.71
CA ALA A 25 4.05 12.07 -9.25
C ALA A 25 5.51 12.08 -8.74
N LEU A 26 6.42 11.46 -9.50
CA LEU A 26 7.86 11.47 -9.20
C LEU A 26 8.50 12.87 -9.23
N GLN A 27 7.86 13.85 -9.89
CA GLN A 27 8.32 15.24 -9.93
C GLN A 27 7.79 16.07 -8.75
N THR A 28 6.68 15.63 -8.15
CA THR A 28 6.02 16.28 -7.01
C THR A 28 6.38 15.65 -5.66
N GLY A 29 6.83 14.39 -5.66
CA GLY A 29 7.24 13.65 -4.48
C GLY A 29 8.60 14.07 -3.92
N MET A 30 8.81 13.89 -2.61
CA MET A 30 10.04 14.29 -1.92
C MET A 30 11.25 13.39 -2.23
N GLY A 31 11.08 12.29 -2.98
CA GLY A 31 12.06 11.21 -3.08
C GLY A 31 12.76 11.01 -4.43
N GLY A 32 12.32 11.66 -5.51
CA GLY A 32 12.85 11.43 -6.86
C GLY A 32 12.90 9.93 -7.22
N ALA A 33 14.03 9.45 -7.76
CA ALA A 33 14.21 8.02 -8.08
C ALA A 33 14.08 7.09 -6.86
N GLY A 34 14.37 7.59 -5.64
CA GLY A 34 14.27 6.82 -4.41
C GLY A 34 12.84 6.34 -4.11
N GLU A 35 11.85 7.19 -4.37
CA GLU A 35 10.44 6.84 -4.21
C GLU A 35 10.02 5.71 -5.15
N HIS A 36 10.51 5.72 -6.40
CA HIS A 36 10.23 4.65 -7.35
C HIS A 36 10.86 3.31 -6.92
N TYR A 37 12.04 3.34 -6.30
CA TYR A 37 12.65 2.14 -5.73
C TYR A 37 11.87 1.63 -4.51
N ARG A 38 11.34 2.54 -3.67
CA ARG A 38 10.44 2.17 -2.58
C ARG A 38 9.14 1.56 -3.08
N LEU A 39 8.58 2.09 -4.17
CA LEU A 39 7.42 1.50 -4.83
C LEU A 39 7.71 0.07 -5.31
N TRP A 40 8.88 -0.18 -5.92
CA TRP A 40 9.25 -1.54 -6.33
C TRP A 40 9.29 -2.50 -5.13
N VAL A 41 9.88 -2.08 -4.00
CA VAL A 41 9.88 -2.87 -2.75
C VAL A 41 8.45 -3.11 -2.26
N HIS A 42 7.64 -2.05 -2.20
CA HIS A 42 6.23 -2.12 -1.79
C HIS A 42 5.46 -3.13 -2.63
N GLU A 43 5.51 -3.02 -3.96
CA GLU A 43 4.77 -3.90 -4.87
C GLU A 43 5.27 -5.35 -4.80
N THR A 44 6.58 -5.54 -4.63
CA THR A 44 7.16 -6.87 -4.41
C THR A 44 6.63 -7.48 -3.10
N MET A 45 6.53 -6.69 -2.03
CA MET A 45 5.93 -7.14 -0.77
C MET A 45 4.43 -7.47 -0.93
N ARG A 46 3.64 -6.59 -1.56
CA ARG A 46 2.20 -6.83 -1.74
C ARG A 46 1.93 -8.10 -2.56
N VAL A 47 2.76 -8.38 -3.57
CA VAL A 47 2.58 -9.56 -4.41
C VAL A 47 3.12 -10.82 -3.75
N PHE A 48 4.30 -10.80 -3.15
CA PHE A 48 4.96 -12.02 -2.65
C PHE A 48 4.89 -12.17 -1.13
N TYR A 49 5.27 -11.13 -0.37
CA TYR A 49 5.37 -11.17 1.09
C TYR A 49 4.02 -11.41 1.77
N ASP A 50 2.95 -10.76 1.32
CA ASP A 50 1.61 -10.87 1.91
C ASP A 50 1.01 -12.28 1.85
N ARG A 51 1.49 -13.14 0.94
CA ARG A 51 1.06 -14.55 0.83
C ARG A 51 1.75 -15.46 1.84
N LEU A 52 2.81 -15.00 2.49
CA LEU A 52 3.60 -15.79 3.43
C LEU A 52 2.94 -15.80 4.81
N VAL A 53 2.87 -16.98 5.43
CA VAL A 53 2.26 -17.18 6.76
C VAL A 53 3.29 -17.43 7.86
N ASP A 54 4.53 -17.74 7.47
CA ASP A 54 5.62 -18.12 8.35
C ASP A 54 6.62 -16.98 8.46
N ASP A 55 7.03 -16.66 9.68
CA ASP A 55 7.94 -15.54 9.92
C ASP A 55 9.35 -15.81 9.37
N GLN A 56 9.79 -17.08 9.29
CA GLN A 56 11.07 -17.43 8.66
C GLN A 56 11.06 -17.13 7.16
N ASP A 57 9.97 -17.48 6.46
CA ASP A 57 9.82 -17.18 5.03
C ASP A 57 9.78 -15.66 4.80
N ARG A 58 9.09 -14.93 5.69
CA ARG A 58 8.97 -13.46 5.65
C ARG A 58 10.31 -12.77 5.87
N SER A 59 11.08 -13.20 6.87
CA SER A 59 12.43 -12.68 7.10
C SER A 59 13.36 -12.99 5.92
N TRP A 60 13.27 -14.20 5.35
CA TRP A 60 14.07 -14.58 4.19
C TRP A 60 13.77 -13.69 2.98
N ILE A 61 12.50 -13.52 2.60
CA ILE A 61 12.16 -12.71 1.42
C ILE A 61 12.52 -11.24 1.64
N LEU A 62 12.35 -10.71 2.85
CA LEU A 62 12.76 -9.35 3.16
C LEU A 62 14.28 -9.19 3.02
N GLY A 63 15.07 -10.13 3.54
CA GLY A 63 16.52 -10.15 3.35
C GLY A 63 16.91 -10.18 1.87
N TYR A 64 16.22 -10.99 1.06
CA TYR A 64 16.47 -11.07 -0.38
C TYR A 64 16.12 -9.78 -1.12
N ILE A 65 15.01 -9.12 -0.75
CA ILE A 65 14.63 -7.80 -1.30
C ILE A 65 15.69 -6.75 -0.94
N LYS A 66 16.21 -6.76 0.30
CA LYS A 66 17.30 -5.86 0.72
C LYS A 66 18.55 -6.04 -0.14
N GLU A 67 18.95 -7.29 -0.39
CA GLU A 67 20.08 -7.62 -1.25
C GLU A 67 19.86 -7.11 -2.68
N LEU A 68 18.73 -7.44 -3.31
CA LEU A 68 18.41 -7.02 -4.68
C LEU A 68 18.36 -5.49 -4.84
N THR A 69 17.84 -4.78 -3.83
CA THR A 69 17.80 -3.31 -3.81
C THR A 69 19.20 -2.73 -3.90
N ASN A 70 20.15 -3.28 -3.15
CA ASN A 70 21.54 -2.85 -3.19
C ASN A 70 22.22 -3.26 -4.50
N THR A 71 22.09 -4.52 -4.91
CA THR A 71 22.77 -5.06 -6.09
C THR A 71 22.31 -4.43 -7.40
N HIS A 72 21.01 -4.19 -7.58
CA HIS A 72 20.46 -3.74 -8.87
C HIS A 72 20.16 -2.25 -8.93
N PHE A 73 19.88 -1.58 -7.79
CA PHE A 73 19.63 -0.13 -7.77
C PHE A 73 20.78 0.67 -7.15
N GLY A 74 21.79 0.00 -6.57
CA GLY A 74 22.89 0.68 -5.88
C GLY A 74 22.41 1.48 -4.66
N GLN A 75 21.28 1.09 -4.07
CA GLN A 75 20.67 1.78 -2.93
C GLN A 75 20.83 0.95 -1.67
N ASP A 76 21.34 1.56 -0.60
CA ASP A 76 21.27 0.96 0.73
C ASP A 76 19.82 0.98 1.23
N PHE A 77 19.31 -0.19 1.60
CA PHE A 77 17.90 -0.35 1.96
C PHE A 77 17.51 0.46 3.20
N ASN A 78 18.36 0.49 4.22
CA ASN A 78 18.06 1.21 5.46
C ASN A 78 18.07 2.72 5.24
N THR A 79 18.98 3.21 4.40
CA THR A 79 19.01 4.60 3.96
C THR A 79 17.78 4.96 3.13
N LEU A 80 17.36 4.08 2.21
CA LEU A 80 16.21 4.28 1.33
C LEU A 80 14.89 4.46 2.12
N PHE A 81 14.75 3.74 3.23
CA PHE A 81 13.58 3.73 4.11
C PHE A 81 13.81 4.39 5.47
N LYS A 82 14.82 5.24 5.60
CA LYS A 82 15.21 5.86 6.87
C LYS A 82 14.05 6.60 7.56
N HIS A 83 13.12 7.16 6.79
CA HIS A 83 11.93 7.85 7.31
C HIS A 83 10.94 6.92 8.03
N LEU A 84 11.07 5.60 7.89
CA LEU A 84 10.24 4.60 8.58
C LEU A 84 10.90 4.01 9.84
N ASP A 85 12.16 4.33 10.13
CA ASP A 85 12.91 3.92 11.33
C ASP A 85 12.54 4.81 12.53
N TYR A 86 11.30 4.67 13.00
CA TYR A 86 10.75 5.43 14.13
C TYR A 86 11.35 5.03 15.49
N ASP A 87 11.87 3.81 15.59
CA ASP A 87 12.55 3.28 16.77
C ASP A 87 14.06 3.56 16.79
N HIS A 88 14.58 4.18 15.72
CA HIS A 88 15.96 4.66 15.60
C HIS A 88 17.00 3.57 15.81
N THR A 89 16.71 2.37 15.34
CA THR A 89 17.62 1.22 15.44
C THR A 89 18.69 1.23 14.35
N GLY A 90 18.50 2.05 13.31
CA GLY A 90 19.36 2.09 12.14
C GLY A 90 19.11 0.93 11.16
N SER A 91 18.11 0.09 11.40
CA SER A 91 17.73 -1.03 10.55
C SER A 91 16.23 -1.05 10.33
N VAL A 92 15.82 -1.06 9.06
CA VAL A 92 14.40 -1.10 8.69
C VAL A 92 13.95 -2.55 8.56
N ASP A 93 12.98 -2.99 9.35
CA ASP A 93 12.43 -4.35 9.32
C ASP A 93 11.01 -4.42 8.75
N SER A 94 10.36 -5.58 8.87
CA SER A 94 9.01 -5.79 8.37
C SER A 94 7.95 -4.95 9.09
N GLU A 95 8.13 -4.63 10.37
CA GLU A 95 7.18 -3.80 11.12
C GLU A 95 7.32 -2.33 10.71
N ASN A 96 8.55 -1.83 10.50
CA ASN A 96 8.74 -0.48 9.95
C ASN A 96 8.07 -0.34 8.57
N LEU A 97 8.21 -1.35 7.70
CA LEU A 97 7.66 -1.36 6.34
C LEU A 97 6.13 -1.42 6.26
N ARG A 98 5.44 -1.68 7.36
CA ARG A 98 3.96 -1.59 7.40
C ARG A 98 3.44 -0.17 7.23
N ASN A 99 4.31 0.80 7.52
CA ASN A 99 4.05 2.23 7.32
C ASN A 99 4.45 2.69 5.90
N CYS A 100 4.99 1.81 5.06
CA CYS A 100 5.20 2.10 3.66
C CYS A 100 3.86 1.90 2.92
N MET A 101 3.11 3.00 2.76
CA MET A 101 1.82 2.99 2.09
C MET A 101 1.87 3.82 0.82
N PHE A 102 1.26 3.30 -0.24
CA PHE A 102 1.01 4.01 -1.48
C PHE A 102 -0.49 4.06 -1.75
N GLY A 103 -0.96 5.18 -2.30
CA GLY A 103 -2.38 5.39 -2.59
C GLY A 103 -2.64 6.70 -3.32
N ASP A 104 -3.84 6.84 -3.86
CA ASP A 104 -4.31 8.05 -4.56
C ASP A 104 -5.49 8.73 -3.87
N TYR A 105 -6.04 8.09 -2.83
CA TYR A 105 -7.14 8.58 -2.01
C TYR A 105 -6.74 9.74 -1.09
N MET A 106 -5.47 10.19 -1.17
CA MET A 106 -5.02 11.39 -0.47
C MET A 106 -5.33 12.66 -1.26
N THR A 107 -5.45 12.60 -2.60
CA THR A 107 -5.80 13.78 -3.42
C THR A 107 -7.26 14.19 -3.17
N GLN A 108 -7.50 15.47 -2.88
CA GLN A 108 -8.86 15.99 -2.70
C GLN A 108 -9.63 16.03 -4.04
N GLU A 109 -10.96 15.97 -3.99
CA GLU A 109 -11.77 16.00 -5.22
C GLU A 109 -11.57 17.29 -6.01
N GLU A 110 -11.50 18.44 -5.35
CA GLU A 110 -11.24 19.74 -6.00
C GLU A 110 -9.89 19.77 -6.74
N GLU A 111 -8.85 19.17 -6.13
CA GLU A 111 -7.53 19.03 -6.75
C GLU A 111 -7.54 18.03 -7.91
N ALA A 112 -8.28 16.92 -7.76
CA ALA A 112 -8.46 15.93 -8.82
C ALA A 112 -9.19 16.55 -10.02
N ASP A 113 -10.28 17.29 -9.79
CA ASP A 113 -11.09 17.96 -10.82
C ASP A 113 -10.27 19.00 -11.57
N ALA A 114 -9.46 19.80 -10.86
CA ALA A 114 -8.51 20.73 -11.47
C ALA A 114 -7.47 20.02 -12.36
N GLN A 115 -7.20 18.74 -12.09
CA GLN A 115 -6.31 17.86 -12.87
C GLN A 115 -7.05 16.95 -13.85
N GLY A 116 -8.33 17.23 -14.17
CA GLY A 116 -9.13 16.43 -15.11
C GLY A 116 -9.63 15.10 -14.53
N GLY A 117 -9.86 15.06 -13.22
CA GLY A 117 -10.30 13.86 -12.47
C GLY A 117 -9.16 12.90 -12.12
N ASP A 118 -7.90 13.27 -12.32
CA ASP A 118 -6.77 12.36 -12.20
C ASP A 118 -6.12 12.38 -10.80
N ARG A 119 -6.43 11.37 -9.98
CA ARG A 119 -5.82 11.16 -8.65
C ARG A 119 -4.44 10.48 -8.78
N LEU A 120 -3.45 11.01 -8.10
CA LEU A 120 -2.07 10.53 -8.17
C LEU A 120 -1.81 9.42 -7.16
N TYR A 121 -1.45 8.23 -7.66
CA TYR A 121 -0.95 7.16 -6.81
C TYR A 121 0.49 7.46 -6.40
N ASP A 122 0.71 7.71 -5.11
CA ASP A 122 1.99 8.21 -4.56
C ASP A 122 2.24 7.65 -3.14
N GLU A 123 3.48 7.77 -2.66
CA GLU A 123 3.88 7.40 -1.30
C GLU A 123 3.25 8.34 -0.27
N ILE A 124 2.65 7.76 0.77
CA ILE A 124 2.04 8.51 1.85
C ILE A 124 2.97 8.48 3.06
N LEU A 125 3.47 9.65 3.47
CA LEU A 125 4.52 9.75 4.49
C LEU A 125 3.97 9.93 5.92
N ASP A 126 2.77 10.48 6.07
CA ASP A 126 2.13 10.68 7.37
C ASP A 126 0.98 9.70 7.59
N MET A 127 1.20 8.69 8.43
CA MET A 127 0.20 7.69 8.75
C MET A 127 -1.02 8.26 9.50
N LYS A 128 -0.87 9.39 10.20
CA LYS A 128 -2.00 10.04 10.88
C LYS A 128 -2.96 10.67 9.86
N THR A 129 -2.43 11.26 8.79
CA THR A 129 -3.27 11.83 7.74
C THR A 129 -4.01 10.73 6.97
N VAL A 130 -3.41 9.56 6.78
CA VAL A 130 -4.12 8.39 6.22
C VAL A 130 -5.33 8.03 7.07
N VAL A 131 -5.14 7.84 8.39
CA VAL A 131 -6.24 7.47 9.29
C VAL A 131 -7.34 8.53 9.23
N HIS A 132 -6.98 9.81 9.37
CA HIS A 132 -7.95 10.90 9.31
C HIS A 132 -8.72 10.93 7.99
N ARG A 133 -8.02 10.76 6.86
CA ARG A 133 -8.62 10.72 5.53
C ARG A 133 -9.64 9.59 5.37
N LEU A 134 -9.32 8.41 5.90
CA LEU A 134 -10.25 7.27 5.87
C LEU A 134 -11.45 7.46 6.80
N GLU A 135 -11.29 8.20 7.91
CA GLU A 135 -12.41 8.60 8.75
C GLU A 135 -13.34 9.57 8.03
N GLU A 136 -12.81 10.54 7.27
CA GLU A 136 -13.62 11.43 6.40
C GLU A 136 -14.46 10.61 5.42
N TYR A 137 -13.83 9.69 4.66
CA TYR A 137 -14.56 8.81 3.74
C TYR A 137 -15.64 7.96 4.44
N LEU A 138 -15.38 7.51 5.66
CA LEU A 138 -16.36 6.75 6.43
C LEU A 138 -17.54 7.62 6.87
N VAL A 139 -17.29 8.86 7.28
CA VAL A 139 -18.33 9.85 7.62
C VAL A 139 -19.19 10.13 6.39
N ASP A 140 -18.58 10.40 5.24
CA ASP A 140 -19.30 10.67 3.99
C ASP A 140 -20.15 9.48 3.56
N TYR A 141 -19.57 8.27 3.58
CA TYR A 141 -20.31 7.03 3.32
C TYR A 141 -21.51 6.89 4.26
N ASN A 142 -21.34 7.13 5.56
CA ASN A 142 -22.41 7.01 6.54
C ASN A 142 -23.49 8.09 6.38
N GLY A 143 -23.14 9.28 5.90
CA GLY A 143 -24.09 10.34 5.60
C GLY A 143 -24.97 10.04 4.37
N MET A 144 -24.42 9.31 3.39
CA MET A 144 -25.12 8.98 2.14
C MET A 144 -25.80 7.60 2.16
N SER A 145 -25.34 6.68 3.00
CA SER A 145 -25.78 5.28 3.00
C SER A 145 -26.98 5.02 3.91
N LYS A 146 -27.91 4.19 3.43
CA LYS A 146 -29.02 3.63 4.24
C LYS A 146 -28.55 2.51 5.19
N SER A 147 -27.28 2.12 5.12
CA SER A 147 -26.68 1.06 5.93
C SER A 147 -25.30 1.52 6.41
N PRO A 148 -25.27 2.41 7.43
CA PRO A 148 -24.02 2.95 7.95
C PRO A 148 -23.15 1.86 8.57
N MET A 149 -21.84 2.06 8.51
CA MET A 149 -20.81 1.21 9.10
C MET A 149 -20.29 1.86 10.38
N ASN A 150 -20.42 1.17 11.50
CA ASN A 150 -19.76 1.54 12.75
C ASN A 150 -18.35 0.92 12.77
N LEU A 151 -17.41 1.58 12.10
CA LEU A 151 -16.03 1.13 11.94
C LEU A 151 -15.09 2.10 12.66
N ALA A 152 -14.21 1.59 13.49
CA ALA A 152 -13.08 2.36 14.00
C ALA A 152 -11.92 2.25 13.00
N ILE A 153 -11.44 3.38 12.49
CA ILE A 153 -10.25 3.41 11.63
C ILE A 153 -9.02 3.55 12.54
N PHE A 154 -8.14 2.56 12.45
CA PHE A 154 -6.82 2.57 13.07
C PHE A 154 -5.81 2.14 12.01
N LEU A 155 -4.52 2.30 12.30
CA LEU A 155 -3.46 2.12 11.30
C LEU A 155 -3.49 0.73 10.61
N TYR A 156 -3.85 -0.32 11.35
CA TYR A 156 -4.04 -1.65 10.77
C TYR A 156 -5.19 -1.69 9.75
N ALA A 157 -6.33 -1.07 10.08
CA ALA A 157 -7.47 -0.99 9.17
C ALA A 157 -7.12 -0.15 7.94
N ALA A 158 -6.37 0.94 8.13
CA ALA A 158 -5.85 1.76 7.05
C ALA A 158 -4.95 0.97 6.11
N GLU A 159 -3.99 0.21 6.66
CA GLU A 159 -3.11 -0.69 5.90
C GLU A 159 -3.92 -1.66 5.01
N HIS A 160 -4.99 -2.25 5.54
CA HIS A 160 -5.87 -3.14 4.77
C HIS A 160 -6.66 -2.40 3.69
N VAL A 161 -7.18 -1.21 3.98
CA VAL A 161 -7.87 -0.37 2.98
C VAL A 161 -6.92 -0.04 1.84
N SER A 162 -5.68 0.39 2.13
CA SER A 162 -4.67 0.68 1.11
C SER A 162 -4.38 -0.53 0.23
N ARG A 163 -4.24 -1.73 0.81
CA ARG A 163 -4.06 -2.98 0.05
C ARG A 163 -5.25 -3.26 -0.88
N ILE A 164 -6.48 -3.07 -0.40
CA ILE A 164 -7.69 -3.26 -1.21
C ILE A 164 -7.75 -2.23 -2.34
N CYS A 165 -7.56 -0.94 -2.06
CA CYS A 165 -7.55 0.12 -3.06
C CYS A 165 -6.48 -0.14 -4.14
N ARG A 166 -5.28 -0.56 -3.75
CA ARG A 166 -4.21 -0.97 -4.69
C ARG A 166 -4.68 -2.09 -5.63
N VAL A 167 -5.39 -3.10 -5.15
CA VAL A 167 -5.91 -4.18 -6.01
C VAL A 167 -7.06 -3.68 -6.89
N LEU A 168 -7.99 -2.89 -6.36
CA LEU A 168 -9.11 -2.35 -7.13
C LEU A 168 -8.67 -1.44 -8.27
N LYS A 169 -7.50 -0.79 -8.15
CA LYS A 169 -6.91 0.02 -9.22
C LYS A 169 -6.39 -0.76 -10.40
N GLN A 170 -6.06 -2.03 -10.20
CA GLN A 170 -5.48 -2.84 -11.27
C GLN A 170 -6.58 -3.39 -12.17
N PRO A 171 -6.55 -3.10 -13.49
CA PRO A 171 -7.56 -3.59 -14.42
C PRO A 171 -7.66 -5.13 -14.39
N GLY A 172 -8.86 -5.67 -14.17
CA GLY A 172 -9.09 -7.12 -14.15
C GLY A 172 -8.50 -7.85 -12.93
N ALA A 173 -8.04 -7.13 -11.91
CA ALA A 173 -7.56 -7.74 -10.68
C ALA A 173 -8.70 -8.06 -9.71
N HIS A 174 -8.47 -9.07 -8.87
CA HIS A 174 -9.39 -9.52 -7.85
C HIS A 174 -8.62 -9.86 -6.57
N MET A 175 -9.22 -9.57 -5.42
CA MET A 175 -8.66 -9.87 -4.10
C MET A 175 -9.53 -10.87 -3.37
N LEU A 176 -8.90 -11.90 -2.78
CA LEU A 176 -9.56 -12.80 -1.84
C LEU A 176 -9.15 -12.43 -0.40
N ASN A 177 -10.07 -11.85 0.37
CA ASN A 177 -9.82 -11.43 1.74
C ASN A 177 -10.02 -12.60 2.73
N VAL A 178 -8.93 -13.24 3.16
CA VAL A 178 -8.93 -14.36 4.10
C VAL A 178 -8.65 -13.87 5.54
N GLY A 179 -9.36 -14.40 6.52
CA GLY A 179 -9.28 -13.98 7.92
C GLY A 179 -10.40 -14.59 8.77
N VAL A 180 -10.39 -14.29 10.07
CA VAL A 180 -11.42 -14.74 11.02
C VAL A 180 -12.71 -13.89 10.89
N GLY A 181 -13.83 -14.39 11.41
CA GLY A 181 -15.08 -13.62 11.51
C GLY A 181 -14.88 -12.37 12.36
N GLY A 182 -15.55 -11.26 12.02
CA GLY A 182 -15.46 -10.00 12.77
C GLY A 182 -14.23 -9.12 12.48
N SER A 183 -13.30 -9.56 11.61
CA SER A 183 -12.09 -8.81 11.22
C SER A 183 -12.33 -7.55 10.36
N GLY A 184 -13.58 -7.16 10.12
CA GLY A 184 -13.91 -5.96 9.34
C GLY A 184 -13.76 -6.09 7.82
N ARG A 185 -13.31 -7.23 7.28
CA ARG A 185 -13.06 -7.45 5.84
C ARG A 185 -14.18 -6.96 4.91
N GLN A 186 -15.43 -7.25 5.25
CA GLN A 186 -16.58 -6.81 4.46
C GLN A 186 -16.75 -5.29 4.49
N SER A 187 -16.64 -4.68 5.67
CA SER A 187 -16.77 -3.22 5.84
C SER A 187 -15.63 -2.47 5.16
N LEU A 188 -14.39 -2.95 5.32
CA LEU A 188 -13.21 -2.36 4.68
C LEU A 188 -13.31 -2.47 3.15
N SER A 189 -13.74 -3.62 2.62
CA SER A 189 -13.93 -3.79 1.17
C SER A 189 -15.00 -2.84 0.62
N ARG A 190 -16.08 -2.60 1.36
CA ARG A 190 -17.12 -1.65 0.98
C ARG A 190 -16.62 -0.20 1.02
N LEU A 191 -15.90 0.18 2.07
CA LEU A 191 -15.32 1.51 2.19
C LEU A 191 -14.35 1.77 1.03
N SER A 192 -13.39 0.85 0.79
CA SER A 192 -12.45 0.95 -0.33
C SER A 192 -13.16 1.07 -1.69
N ALA A 193 -14.27 0.36 -1.91
CA ALA A 193 -15.01 0.43 -3.16
C ALA A 193 -15.75 1.75 -3.37
N VAL A 194 -16.05 2.50 -2.32
CA VAL A 194 -16.71 3.82 -2.40
C VAL A 194 -15.68 4.95 -2.55
N MET A 195 -14.47 4.75 -2.03
CA MET A 195 -13.36 5.71 -2.18
C MET A 195 -12.83 5.80 -3.61
N MET A 196 -13.02 4.74 -4.41
CA MET A 196 -12.49 4.55 -5.76
C MET A 196 -13.47 5.04 -6.82
#